data_AF-A0A932BTX5-F1
#
_entry.id   AF-A0A932BTX5-F1
#
_cell.length_a   1.000
_cell.length_b   1.000
_cell.length_c   1.000
_cell.angle_alpha   90.00
_cell.angle_beta   90.00
_cell.angle_gamma   90.00
#
_symmetry.space_group_name_H-M   'P 1'
#
loop_
_entity.id
_entity.type
_entity.pdbx_description
1 polymer ?
#
loop_
_entity_poly.entity_id
_entity_poly.type
_entity_poly.pdbx_seq_one_letter_code
_entity_poly.pdbx_strand_id
1 'polypeptide(L)'
;MARKLLFLIAVILMISMACNLPFFSNLPSTQTSPIAPLITSAATTDNSTAAPLASTNTPAVLHVTKPPDTAPSSGTLIYDVDSSGTAPEKRAPYGDSYNINRFERPFQQDMTYVSDLDILTARISQDDNWFYVSIKLIGQDPNNSLGINYGVELDTNHDGFGDYIIRARPPYKTGWDTVNVDIFADKNRDTAGLSPEKSDAPFNGDGYETQIFHGGAGDADPDMAWVRMNAGADATLQFAFKKSWSGTVFMLGVLSDAGLKDVTKLDYVDRFTEEQAGSPIKDKKYYPLKALFAVDNTCQEAFGFKPTGYEPKLCPKELPSTKKAPPGPTPTPTLIPPPR
;
A
#
# COMPACT_ATOMS: atom_id res chain seq x y z
N MET A 1 -29.50 -48.65 25.19
CA MET A 1 -28.35 -49.26 24.47
C MET A 1 -28.35 -48.94 22.96
N ALA A 2 -29.49 -48.96 22.27
CA ALA A 2 -29.56 -48.75 20.81
C ALA A 2 -28.89 -47.47 20.27
N ARG A 3 -28.97 -46.35 21.00
CA ARG A 3 -28.42 -45.05 20.55
C ARG A 3 -26.88 -45.00 20.54
N LYS A 4 -26.22 -45.75 21.43
CA LYS A 4 -24.75 -45.88 21.46
C LYS A 4 -24.25 -46.83 20.38
N LEU A 5 -25.03 -47.87 20.07
CA LEU A 5 -24.71 -48.81 18.99
C LEU A 5 -24.81 -48.14 17.60
N LEU A 6 -25.83 -47.30 17.40
CA LEU A 6 -25.99 -46.54 16.14
C LEU A 6 -24.83 -45.55 15.90
N PHE A 7 -24.36 -44.89 16.96
CA PHE A 7 -23.25 -43.95 16.87
C PHE A 7 -21.92 -44.66 16.56
N LEU A 8 -21.70 -45.85 17.15
CA LEU A 8 -20.51 -46.65 16.87
C LEU A 8 -20.48 -47.14 15.42
N ILE A 9 -21.64 -47.57 14.87
CA ILE A 9 -21.76 -48.00 13.47
C ILE A 9 -21.51 -46.82 12.52
N ALA A 10 -22.01 -45.63 12.83
CA ALA A 10 -21.78 -44.44 12.01
C ALA A 10 -20.31 -44.01 11.95
N VAL A 11 -19.58 -44.11 13.07
CA VAL A 11 -18.14 -43.81 13.12
C VAL A 11 -17.32 -44.84 12.33
N ILE A 12 -17.68 -46.13 12.43
CA ILE A 12 -17.00 -47.19 11.66
C ILE A 12 -17.24 -47.03 10.15
N LEU A 13 -18.44 -46.62 9.74
CA LEU A 13 -18.76 -46.38 8.33
C LEU A 13 -17.94 -45.20 7.76
N MET A 14 -17.76 -44.12 8.52
CA MET A 14 -16.97 -42.95 8.14
C MET A 14 -15.48 -43.28 7.95
N ILE A 15 -14.92 -44.14 8.80
CA ILE A 15 -13.50 -44.57 8.68
C ILE A 15 -13.30 -45.47 7.45
N SER A 16 -14.31 -46.27 7.09
CA SER A 16 -14.21 -47.17 5.92
C SER A 16 -14.22 -46.46 4.55
N MET A 17 -14.64 -45.19 4.49
CA MET A 17 -14.62 -44.41 3.24
C MET A 17 -13.36 -43.55 3.05
N ALA A 18 -12.44 -43.51 4.02
CA ALA A 18 -11.23 -42.69 3.96
C ALA A 18 -10.02 -43.36 3.25
N CYS A 19 -10.16 -44.60 2.76
CA CYS A 19 -9.05 -45.37 2.18
C CYS A 19 -9.20 -45.69 0.67
N ASN A 20 -9.65 -44.73 -0.14
CA ASN A 20 -9.60 -44.84 -1.61
C ASN A 20 -9.03 -43.57 -2.27
N LEU A 21 -7.84 -43.14 -1.84
CA LEU A 21 -7.00 -42.20 -2.57
C LEU A 21 -5.99 -42.97 -3.43
N PRO A 22 -5.91 -42.72 -4.75
CA PRO A 22 -4.88 -43.31 -5.58
C PRO A 22 -3.51 -42.72 -5.21
N PHE A 23 -2.67 -43.56 -4.62
CA PHE A 23 -1.23 -43.32 -4.49
C PHE A 23 -0.61 -43.25 -5.89
N PHE A 24 -0.32 -42.04 -6.38
CA PHE A 24 0.63 -41.83 -7.46
C PHE A 24 2.02 -41.55 -6.86
N SER A 25 2.80 -42.61 -6.75
CA SER A 25 4.25 -42.54 -6.64
C SER A 25 4.83 -42.44 -8.05
N ASN A 26 5.41 -41.30 -8.42
CA ASN A 26 6.38 -41.20 -9.51
C ASN A 26 7.47 -40.20 -9.11
N LEU A 27 8.54 -40.72 -8.52
CA LEU A 27 9.86 -40.09 -8.55
C LEU A 27 10.38 -40.15 -10.00
N PRO A 28 11.00 -39.10 -10.55
CA PRO A 28 11.78 -39.24 -11.78
C PRO A 28 13.01 -40.10 -11.48
N SER A 29 13.05 -41.31 -12.04
CA SER A 29 14.27 -42.09 -12.13
C SER A 29 15.24 -41.42 -13.10
N THR A 30 16.46 -41.19 -12.65
CA THR A 30 17.62 -40.94 -13.51
C THR A 30 17.76 -42.09 -14.53
N GLN A 31 17.42 -41.81 -15.79
CA GLN A 31 17.69 -42.71 -16.89
C GLN A 31 19.09 -42.39 -17.43
N THR A 32 19.99 -43.34 -17.24
CA THR A 32 21.33 -43.37 -17.81
C THR A 32 21.22 -43.56 -19.32
N SER A 33 21.54 -42.52 -20.10
CA SER A 33 21.75 -42.66 -21.55
C SER A 33 23.12 -43.27 -21.85
N PRO A 34 23.30 -43.94 -23.01
CA PRO A 34 24.53 -44.64 -23.35
C PRO A 34 25.71 -43.70 -23.54
N ILE A 35 26.89 -44.14 -23.10
CA ILE A 35 28.18 -43.52 -23.34
C ILE A 35 28.45 -43.50 -24.86
N ALA A 36 28.48 -42.29 -25.44
CA ALA A 36 29.11 -42.04 -26.73
C ALA A 36 30.62 -41.85 -26.54
N PRO A 37 31.48 -42.30 -27.47
CA PRO A 37 32.93 -42.28 -27.29
C PRO A 37 33.51 -40.87 -27.26
N LEU A 38 34.50 -40.70 -26.39
CA LEU A 38 35.32 -39.50 -26.23
C LEU A 38 36.12 -39.26 -27.53
N ILE A 39 35.73 -38.23 -28.30
CA ILE A 39 36.56 -37.69 -29.38
C ILE A 39 37.24 -36.44 -28.85
N THR A 40 38.54 -36.56 -28.63
CA THR A 40 39.46 -35.43 -28.40
C THR A 40 39.45 -34.52 -29.62
N SER A 41 39.09 -33.24 -29.45
CA SER A 41 39.36 -32.22 -30.47
C SER A 41 39.71 -30.87 -29.85
N ALA A 42 40.60 -30.19 -30.54
CA ALA A 42 41.50 -29.14 -30.11
C ALA A 42 40.83 -27.82 -29.68
N ALA A 43 41.53 -27.10 -28.80
CA ALA A 43 41.27 -25.70 -28.49
C ALA A 43 41.27 -24.86 -29.77
N THR A 44 40.17 -24.14 -30.02
CA THR A 44 40.13 -23.04 -30.98
C THR A 44 39.79 -21.77 -30.20
N THR A 45 40.70 -20.81 -30.26
CA THR A 45 40.55 -19.45 -29.76
C THR A 45 39.50 -18.72 -30.60
N ASP A 46 38.34 -18.42 -30.02
CA ASP A 46 37.34 -17.58 -30.66
C ASP A 46 37.43 -16.15 -30.08
N ASN A 47 38.00 -15.27 -30.90
CA ASN A 47 38.11 -13.85 -30.66
C ASN A 47 36.83 -13.18 -31.20
N SER A 48 35.73 -13.26 -30.44
CA SER A 48 34.46 -12.63 -30.83
C SER A 48 34.35 -11.24 -30.21
N THR A 49 34.64 -10.23 -31.02
CA THR A 49 34.32 -8.83 -30.75
C THR A 49 32.80 -8.70 -30.58
N ALA A 50 32.36 -8.36 -29.37
CA ALA A 50 30.95 -8.07 -29.09
C ALA A 50 30.45 -6.93 -30.00
N ALA A 51 29.47 -7.22 -30.84
CA ALA A 51 28.76 -6.21 -31.62
C ALA A 51 28.00 -5.27 -30.66
N PRO A 52 27.94 -3.95 -30.92
CA PRO A 52 27.13 -3.04 -30.12
C PRO A 52 25.66 -3.44 -30.24
N LEU A 53 24.97 -3.61 -29.11
CA LEU A 53 23.52 -3.80 -29.08
C LEU A 53 22.86 -2.63 -29.81
N ALA A 54 22.09 -2.94 -30.85
CA ALA A 54 21.30 -1.95 -31.58
C ALA A 54 20.34 -1.27 -30.60
N SER A 55 20.36 0.06 -30.55
CA SER A 55 19.40 0.87 -29.82
C SER A 55 17.99 0.50 -30.28
N THR A 56 17.23 -0.19 -29.43
CA THR A 56 15.80 -0.38 -29.63
C THR A 56 15.12 0.97 -29.51
N ASN A 57 14.76 1.57 -30.64
CA ASN A 57 13.99 2.81 -30.70
C ASN A 57 12.57 2.53 -30.20
N THR A 58 12.36 2.55 -28.88
CA THR A 58 11.01 2.59 -28.31
C THR A 58 10.36 3.90 -28.78
N PRO A 59 9.18 3.85 -29.43
CA PRO A 59 8.48 5.05 -29.87
C PRO A 59 8.27 6.01 -28.70
N ALA A 60 8.60 7.29 -28.87
CA ALA A 60 8.29 8.30 -27.88
C ALA A 60 6.78 8.46 -27.74
N VAL A 61 6.27 8.45 -26.50
CA VAL A 61 4.85 8.70 -26.21
C VAL A 61 4.53 10.15 -26.58
N LEU A 62 3.48 10.35 -27.40
CA LEU A 62 3.01 11.68 -27.77
C LEU A 62 1.92 12.11 -26.79
N HIS A 63 2.24 13.08 -25.94
CA HIS A 63 1.30 13.65 -24.99
C HIS A 63 0.45 14.75 -25.63
N VAL A 64 -0.86 14.71 -25.39
CA VAL A 64 -1.83 15.69 -25.93
C VAL A 64 -2.15 16.75 -24.89
N THR A 65 -2.21 16.34 -23.63
CA THR A 65 -2.59 17.14 -22.47
C THR A 65 -1.65 16.84 -21.31
N LYS A 66 -1.15 17.87 -20.64
CA LYS A 66 -0.36 17.71 -19.42
C LYS A 66 -0.99 18.48 -18.26
N PRO A 67 -0.79 18.05 -17.01
CA PRO A 67 -1.16 18.87 -15.87
C PRO A 67 -0.40 20.20 -15.90
N PRO A 68 -1.05 21.33 -15.52
CA PRO A 68 -0.37 22.58 -15.22
C PRO A 68 0.88 22.42 -14.33
N ASP A 69 1.87 23.28 -14.54
CA ASP A 69 3.11 23.23 -13.73
C ASP A 69 2.84 23.66 -12.28
N THR A 70 1.74 24.37 -12.01
CA THR A 70 1.30 24.76 -10.66
C THR A 70 -0.02 24.07 -10.34
N ALA A 71 -0.01 23.23 -9.30
CA ALA A 71 -1.24 22.65 -8.75
C ALA A 71 -1.91 23.64 -7.78
N PRO A 72 -3.25 23.60 -7.64
CA PRO A 72 -3.95 24.39 -6.62
C PRO A 72 -3.47 24.05 -5.20
N SER A 73 -3.22 25.08 -4.40
CA SER A 73 -2.73 24.93 -3.02
C SER A 73 -3.84 24.64 -2.01
N SER A 74 -5.08 25.01 -2.32
CA SER A 74 -6.27 24.68 -1.53
C SER A 74 -6.72 23.25 -1.81
N GLY A 75 -6.92 22.46 -0.77
CA GLY A 75 -7.37 21.08 -0.89
C GLY A 75 -7.68 20.49 0.47
N THR A 76 -8.17 19.25 0.48
CA THR A 76 -8.37 18.49 1.71
C THR A 76 -7.03 17.93 2.16
N LEU A 77 -6.68 18.15 3.43
CA LEU A 77 -5.44 17.70 4.03
C LEU A 77 -5.71 16.47 4.89
N ILE A 78 -4.92 15.43 4.67
CA ILE A 78 -4.92 14.16 5.39
C ILE A 78 -3.62 14.14 6.18
N TYR A 79 -3.73 13.97 7.50
CA TYR A 79 -2.57 13.86 8.38
C TYR A 79 -2.25 12.40 8.63
N ASP A 80 -0.96 12.11 8.72
CA ASP A 80 -0.50 10.86 9.33
C ASP A 80 0.29 11.10 10.61
N VAL A 81 0.76 10.01 11.19
CA VAL A 81 1.63 10.04 12.36
C VAL A 81 3.07 10.27 11.91
N ASP A 82 3.82 11.03 12.71
CA ASP A 82 5.25 11.28 12.50
C ASP A 82 6.05 10.36 13.42
N SER A 83 6.84 9.44 12.84
CA SER A 83 7.70 8.51 13.59
C SER A 83 9.10 9.05 13.87
N SER A 84 9.49 10.20 13.32
CA SER A 84 10.85 10.75 13.45
C SER A 84 11.27 11.02 14.90
N GLY A 85 10.32 11.41 15.76
CA GLY A 85 10.56 11.67 17.17
C GLY A 85 10.86 10.41 18.00
N THR A 86 10.38 9.23 17.56
CA THR A 86 10.59 7.95 18.24
C THR A 86 11.55 7.02 17.52
N ALA A 87 11.93 7.37 16.29
CA ALA A 87 12.90 6.63 15.47
C ALA A 87 14.23 6.33 16.18
N PRO A 88 14.87 7.25 16.95
CA PRO A 88 16.09 6.95 17.70
C PRO A 88 15.94 5.82 18.73
N GLU A 89 14.71 5.57 19.19
CA GLU A 89 14.38 4.50 20.13
C GLU A 89 14.00 3.18 19.45
N LYS A 90 14.06 3.13 18.10
CA LYS A 90 13.69 1.99 17.25
C LYS A 90 12.24 1.55 17.44
N ARG A 91 11.30 2.49 17.44
CA ARG A 91 9.88 2.20 17.61
C ARG A 91 8.98 3.24 16.93
N ALA A 92 7.79 2.81 16.53
CA ALA A 92 6.66 3.68 16.17
C ALA A 92 5.46 3.30 17.05
N PRO A 93 5.26 3.96 18.20
CA PRO A 93 4.21 3.61 19.16
C PRO A 93 2.81 4.08 18.77
N TYR A 94 2.70 4.95 17.76
CA TYR A 94 1.47 5.59 17.29
C TYR A 94 1.28 5.22 15.81
N GLY A 95 0.07 5.35 15.28
CA GLY A 95 -0.22 5.13 13.85
C GLY A 95 -0.40 3.65 13.47
N ASP A 96 0.56 2.78 13.82
CA ASP A 96 0.52 1.36 13.43
C ASP A 96 -0.66 0.64 14.11
N SER A 97 -1.60 0.19 13.27
CA SER A 97 -2.73 -0.62 13.67
C SER A 97 -2.90 -1.74 12.66
N TYR A 98 -2.08 -2.79 12.83
CA TYR A 98 -2.07 -3.96 11.95
C TYR A 98 -3.45 -4.53 11.67
N ASN A 99 -4.32 -4.60 12.67
CA ASN A 99 -5.64 -5.21 12.50
C ASN A 99 -6.58 -4.41 11.60
N ILE A 100 -6.25 -3.17 11.20
CA ILE A 100 -7.12 -2.32 10.38
C ILE A 100 -6.45 -1.75 9.12
N ASN A 101 -5.41 -2.43 8.62
CA ASN A 101 -4.64 -2.01 7.45
C ASN A 101 -4.11 -0.57 7.51
N ARG A 102 -3.74 -0.14 8.72
CA ARG A 102 -3.04 1.13 8.94
C ARG A 102 -1.63 0.85 9.44
N PHE A 103 -0.65 1.26 8.68
CA PHE A 103 0.75 0.96 8.90
C PHE A 103 1.50 2.24 9.18
N GLU A 104 2.30 2.21 10.24
CA GLU A 104 3.30 3.22 10.55
C GLU A 104 4.63 2.46 10.65
N ARG A 105 5.17 2.06 9.49
CA ARG A 105 6.36 1.20 9.41
C ARG A 105 7.45 1.78 8.49
N PRO A 106 7.85 3.06 8.66
CA PRO A 106 8.98 3.66 7.93
C PRO A 106 10.34 3.15 8.45
N PHE A 107 10.47 1.83 8.63
CA PHE A 107 11.61 1.15 9.22
C PHE A 107 11.96 -0.10 8.43
N GLN A 108 13.25 -0.37 8.31
CA GLN A 108 13.76 -1.67 7.88
C GLN A 108 13.54 -2.73 8.97
N GLN A 109 13.77 -4.01 8.66
CA GLN A 109 13.57 -5.13 9.60
C GLN A 109 14.40 -5.01 10.89
N ASP A 110 15.58 -4.40 10.81
CA ASP A 110 16.46 -4.12 11.95
C ASP A 110 16.06 -2.84 12.75
N MET A 111 14.89 -2.30 12.41
CA MET A 111 14.32 -1.04 12.87
C MET A 111 15.18 0.19 12.55
N THR A 112 15.96 0.15 11.46
CA THR A 112 16.59 1.35 10.89
C THR A 112 15.53 2.22 10.22
N TYR A 113 15.36 3.44 10.72
CA TYR A 113 14.39 4.40 10.22
C TYR A 113 14.73 4.92 8.82
N VAL A 114 13.69 5.14 8.01
CA VAL A 114 13.75 5.61 6.63
C VAL A 114 12.78 6.79 6.50
N SER A 115 13.28 8.00 6.63
CA SER A 115 12.44 9.21 6.60
C SER A 115 11.71 9.44 5.28
N ASP A 116 12.25 8.94 4.16
CA ASP A 116 11.59 9.05 2.85
C ASP A 116 10.40 8.08 2.70
N LEU A 117 10.14 7.20 3.68
CA LEU A 117 8.91 6.42 3.75
C LEU A 117 7.86 7.08 4.65
N ASP A 118 8.28 7.81 5.68
CA ASP A 118 7.41 8.39 6.71
C ASP A 118 6.55 9.53 6.10
N ILE A 119 5.25 9.26 5.92
CA ILE A 119 4.29 10.18 5.35
C ILE A 119 3.86 11.17 6.43
N LEU A 120 4.16 12.45 6.26
CA LEU A 120 3.69 13.48 7.18
C LEU A 120 2.25 13.90 6.87
N THR A 121 1.96 14.16 5.59
CA THR A 121 0.62 14.54 5.13
C THR A 121 0.40 14.16 3.67
N ALA A 122 -0.85 13.87 3.32
CA ALA A 122 -1.32 13.89 1.94
C ALA A 122 -2.32 15.04 1.71
N ARG A 123 -2.32 15.63 0.53
CA ARG A 123 -3.30 16.66 0.15
C ARG A 123 -3.89 16.37 -1.21
N ILE A 124 -5.22 16.30 -1.28
CA ILE A 124 -5.93 16.28 -2.56
C ILE A 124 -6.45 17.67 -2.92
N SER A 125 -6.10 18.13 -4.12
CA SER A 125 -6.66 19.33 -4.75
C SER A 125 -7.07 19.05 -6.19
N GLN A 126 -7.73 19.99 -6.86
CA GLN A 126 -8.23 19.80 -8.21
C GLN A 126 -8.32 21.11 -9.01
N ASP A 127 -8.15 21.03 -10.32
CA ASP A 127 -8.54 22.07 -11.29
C ASP A 127 -9.69 21.56 -12.17
N ASP A 128 -9.95 22.12 -13.35
CA ASP A 128 -11.06 21.66 -14.20
C ASP A 128 -10.87 20.24 -14.76
N ASN A 129 -9.63 19.78 -14.94
CA ASN A 129 -9.30 18.55 -15.67
C ASN A 129 -8.62 17.48 -14.81
N TRP A 130 -7.93 17.89 -13.75
CA TRP A 130 -7.04 17.04 -12.97
C TRP A 130 -7.40 17.04 -11.48
N PHE A 131 -7.21 15.88 -10.86
CA PHE A 131 -6.92 15.77 -9.44
C PHE A 131 -5.41 15.82 -9.23
N TYR A 132 -4.99 16.40 -8.12
CA TYR A 132 -3.60 16.43 -7.67
C TYR A 132 -3.53 15.83 -6.28
N VAL A 133 -2.62 14.88 -6.08
CA VAL A 133 -2.35 14.29 -4.76
C VAL A 133 -0.92 14.60 -4.40
N SER A 134 -0.73 15.48 -3.42
CA SER A 134 0.58 15.90 -2.93
C SER A 134 0.91 15.12 -1.67
N ILE A 135 2.01 14.36 -1.70
CA ILE A 135 2.51 13.58 -0.57
C ILE A 135 3.73 14.32 0.00
N LYS A 136 3.63 14.69 1.28
CA LYS A 136 4.73 15.25 2.04
C LYS A 136 5.30 14.15 2.92
N LEU A 137 6.59 13.90 2.77
CA LEU A 137 7.34 12.96 3.58
C LEU A 137 8.15 13.73 4.63
N ILE A 138 8.57 13.05 5.69
CA ILE A 138 9.58 13.61 6.61
C ILE A 138 10.91 13.80 5.85
N GLY A 139 11.26 12.82 5.03
CA GLY A 139 12.39 12.84 4.11
C GLY A 139 12.16 13.69 2.85
N GLN A 140 13.22 13.87 2.07
CA GLN A 140 13.22 14.72 0.87
C GLN A 140 13.88 14.06 -0.34
N ASP A 141 14.34 12.80 -0.22
CA ASP A 141 14.96 12.06 -1.31
C ASP A 141 14.09 10.87 -1.74
N PRO A 142 13.04 11.11 -2.55
CA PRO A 142 12.21 10.04 -3.07
C PRO A 142 12.98 9.12 -4.05
N ASN A 143 14.20 9.48 -4.47
CA ASN A 143 15.08 8.71 -5.36
C ASN A 143 16.19 7.96 -4.62
N ASN A 144 16.03 7.73 -3.31
CA ASN A 144 17.03 7.02 -2.54
C ASN A 144 17.26 5.57 -3.02
N SER A 145 18.29 4.93 -2.47
CA SER A 145 18.73 3.59 -2.87
C SER A 145 17.75 2.46 -2.58
N LEU A 146 16.71 2.68 -1.75
CA LEU A 146 15.69 1.66 -1.46
C LEU A 146 14.69 1.49 -2.61
N GLY A 147 14.63 2.47 -3.52
CA GLY A 147 13.71 2.45 -4.64
C GLY A 147 12.26 2.39 -4.16
N ILE A 148 11.83 3.44 -3.46
CA ILE A 148 10.50 3.55 -2.84
C ILE A 148 9.45 3.74 -3.93
N ASN A 149 8.42 2.89 -3.93
CA ASN A 149 7.20 3.13 -4.69
C ASN A 149 6.25 4.00 -3.87
N TYR A 150 5.53 4.90 -4.52
CA TYR A 150 4.44 5.63 -3.90
C TYR A 150 3.14 5.31 -4.62
N GLY A 151 2.03 5.32 -3.88
CA GLY A 151 0.73 4.92 -4.39
C GLY A 151 -0.38 5.89 -3.99
N VAL A 152 -1.39 6.00 -4.86
CA VAL A 152 -2.69 6.61 -4.58
C VAL A 152 -3.76 5.57 -4.86
N GLU A 153 -4.43 5.13 -3.80
CA GLU A 153 -5.52 4.15 -3.86
C GLU A 153 -6.86 4.89 -3.99
N LEU A 154 -7.72 4.42 -4.89
CA LEU A 154 -9.07 4.93 -5.10
C LEU A 154 -10.08 3.80 -4.89
N ASP A 155 -11.04 4.04 -3.98
CA ASP A 155 -12.26 3.26 -3.84
C ASP A 155 -13.43 4.12 -4.31
N THR A 156 -13.95 3.81 -5.50
CA THR A 156 -14.96 4.60 -6.21
C THR A 156 -16.39 4.26 -5.81
N ASN A 157 -16.57 3.22 -5.01
CA ASN A 157 -17.87 2.74 -4.59
C ASN A 157 -18.06 2.83 -3.04
N HIS A 158 -16.98 3.12 -2.32
CA HIS A 158 -16.87 3.39 -0.89
C HIS A 158 -17.15 2.18 0.01
N ASP A 159 -16.91 0.96 -0.49
CA ASP A 159 -17.11 -0.30 0.24
C ASP A 159 -15.84 -0.77 0.99
N GLY A 160 -14.73 -0.04 0.87
CA GLY A 160 -13.45 -0.30 1.52
C GLY A 160 -12.51 -1.24 0.77
N PHE A 161 -12.97 -1.81 -0.34
CA PHE A 161 -12.16 -2.56 -1.29
C PHE A 161 -11.75 -1.59 -2.40
N GLY A 162 -10.44 -1.37 -2.57
CA GLY A 162 -9.99 -0.39 -3.54
C GLY A 162 -10.23 -0.88 -4.97
N ASP A 163 -10.75 0.00 -5.83
CA ASP A 163 -11.02 -0.34 -7.23
C ASP A 163 -9.77 -0.08 -8.10
N TYR A 164 -8.95 0.91 -7.73
CA TYR A 164 -7.75 1.30 -8.48
C TYR A 164 -6.58 1.68 -7.59
N ILE A 165 -5.37 1.38 -8.06
CA ILE A 165 -4.11 1.91 -7.51
C ILE A 165 -3.31 2.60 -8.61
N ILE A 166 -3.00 3.88 -8.39
CA ILE A 166 -2.02 4.61 -9.20
C ILE A 166 -0.67 4.43 -8.51
N ARG A 167 0.25 3.73 -9.15
CA ARG A 167 1.59 3.47 -8.61
C ARG A 167 2.64 4.24 -9.39
N ALA A 168 3.50 4.96 -8.69
CA ALA A 168 4.70 5.53 -9.27
C ALA A 168 5.96 4.83 -8.74
N ARG A 169 6.99 4.75 -9.59
CA ARG A 169 8.27 4.09 -9.32
C ARG A 169 9.44 5.05 -9.59
N PRO A 170 10.56 4.94 -8.87
CA PRO A 170 11.74 5.74 -9.16
C PRO A 170 12.42 5.27 -10.47
N PRO A 171 13.21 6.13 -11.15
CA PRO A 171 13.52 7.49 -10.74
C PRO A 171 12.38 8.49 -11.02
N TYR A 172 12.13 9.37 -10.06
CA TYR A 172 11.23 10.51 -10.16
C TYR A 172 11.96 11.73 -10.72
N LYS A 173 11.23 12.59 -11.44
CA LYS A 173 11.72 13.84 -12.03
C LYS A 173 11.00 15.03 -11.43
N THR A 174 11.62 16.21 -11.47
CA THR A 174 10.99 17.46 -10.99
C THR A 174 9.91 17.99 -11.94
N GLY A 175 10.03 17.67 -13.24
CA GLY A 175 8.96 17.87 -14.22
C GLY A 175 7.96 16.71 -14.22
N TRP A 176 6.74 16.98 -14.69
CA TRP A 176 5.73 15.95 -14.92
C TRP A 176 6.25 14.86 -15.85
N ASP A 177 6.10 13.62 -15.44
CA ASP A 177 6.48 12.43 -16.21
C ASP A 177 5.41 11.33 -16.07
N THR A 178 5.19 10.57 -17.14
CA THR A 178 4.32 9.39 -17.13
C THR A 178 5.13 8.09 -17.06
N VAL A 179 6.39 8.09 -17.48
CA VAL A 179 7.15 6.86 -17.79
C VAL A 179 7.15 5.82 -16.67
N ASN A 180 7.22 6.26 -15.42
CA ASN A 180 7.25 5.38 -14.25
C ASN A 180 5.92 5.34 -13.48
N VAL A 181 4.81 5.64 -14.16
CA VAL A 181 3.46 5.61 -13.59
C VAL A 181 2.65 4.48 -14.21
N ASP A 182 2.10 3.64 -13.35
CA ASP A 182 1.20 2.55 -13.71
C ASP A 182 -0.15 2.77 -13.02
N ILE A 183 -1.24 2.34 -13.66
CA ILE A 183 -2.53 2.19 -12.97
C ILE A 183 -2.97 0.75 -13.08
N PHE A 184 -3.32 0.17 -11.95
CA PHE A 184 -3.91 -1.16 -11.86
C PHE A 184 -5.34 -1.05 -11.32
N ALA A 185 -6.21 -1.91 -11.81
CA ALA A 185 -7.58 -2.05 -11.38
C ALA A 185 -7.76 -3.44 -10.75
N ASP A 186 -8.60 -3.52 -9.72
CA ASP A 186 -9.18 -4.77 -9.25
C ASP A 186 -10.51 -5.00 -10.00
N LYS A 187 -10.62 -6.07 -10.79
CA LYS A 187 -11.86 -6.37 -11.52
C LYS A 187 -12.76 -7.38 -10.82
N ASN A 188 -12.22 -8.20 -9.93
CA ASN A 188 -12.93 -9.31 -9.30
C ASN A 188 -13.34 -9.01 -7.85
N ARG A 189 -12.92 -7.85 -7.30
CA ARG A 189 -13.17 -7.34 -5.95
C ARG A 189 -12.55 -8.22 -4.87
N ASP A 190 -11.26 -8.51 -5.02
CA ASP A 190 -10.49 -9.35 -4.11
C ASP A 190 -9.17 -8.74 -3.61
N THR A 191 -9.07 -7.40 -3.57
CA THR A 191 -7.95 -6.71 -2.88
C THR A 191 -7.75 -7.21 -1.45
N ALA A 192 -8.85 -7.40 -0.73
CA ALA A 192 -8.92 -7.89 0.65
C ALA A 192 -9.89 -9.08 0.78
N GLY A 193 -9.91 -9.69 1.96
CA GLY A 193 -10.79 -10.79 2.32
C GLY A 193 -12.26 -10.38 2.47
N LEU A 194 -12.95 -10.96 3.45
CA LEU A 194 -14.37 -10.65 3.71
C LEU A 194 -14.57 -9.31 4.44
N SER A 195 -13.52 -8.81 5.09
CA SER A 195 -13.53 -7.67 6.00
C SER A 195 -12.81 -6.49 5.34
N PRO A 196 -13.53 -5.42 4.93
CA PRO A 196 -12.89 -4.26 4.28
C PRO A 196 -11.98 -3.47 5.22
N GLU A 197 -12.13 -3.64 6.53
CA GLU A 197 -11.38 -2.89 7.55
C GLU A 197 -10.52 -3.78 8.43
N LYS A 198 -10.47 -5.10 8.25
CA LYS A 198 -9.77 -6.00 9.18
C LYS A 198 -8.99 -7.09 8.48
N SER A 199 -7.91 -7.52 9.14
CA SER A 199 -7.12 -8.67 8.70
C SER A 199 -7.96 -9.95 8.65
N ASP A 200 -8.03 -10.57 7.48
CA ASP A 200 -8.55 -11.91 7.22
C ASP A 200 -7.43 -12.89 6.83
N ALA A 201 -6.20 -12.60 7.25
CA ALA A 201 -5.06 -13.41 6.85
C ALA A 201 -5.12 -14.87 7.36
N PRO A 202 -4.63 -15.84 6.55
CA PRO A 202 -4.15 -15.66 5.18
C PRO A 202 -5.28 -15.69 4.14
N PHE A 203 -5.23 -14.78 3.18
CA PHE A 203 -6.15 -14.66 2.05
C PHE A 203 -5.41 -14.66 0.72
N ASN A 204 -5.98 -15.33 -0.29
CA ASN A 204 -5.34 -15.65 -1.57
C ASN A 204 -5.94 -14.90 -2.79
N GLY A 205 -6.59 -13.75 -2.59
CA GLY A 205 -6.96 -12.85 -3.70
C GLY A 205 -5.76 -12.35 -4.49
N ASP A 206 -5.99 -11.88 -5.72
CA ASP A 206 -4.97 -11.36 -6.64
C ASP A 206 -4.89 -9.83 -6.69
N GLY A 207 -5.79 -9.15 -5.98
CA GLY A 207 -5.75 -7.71 -5.72
C GLY A 207 -5.78 -6.88 -6.98
N TYR A 208 -4.87 -5.91 -7.11
CA TYR A 208 -4.83 -5.07 -8.31
C TYR A 208 -4.14 -5.80 -9.47
N GLU A 209 -4.89 -6.68 -10.15
CA GLU A 209 -4.41 -7.66 -11.12
C GLU A 209 -4.47 -7.16 -12.57
N THR A 210 -5.30 -6.16 -12.88
CA THR A 210 -5.42 -5.63 -14.23
C THR A 210 -4.67 -4.31 -14.41
N GLN A 211 -3.56 -4.32 -15.16
CA GLN A 211 -2.94 -3.06 -15.60
C GLN A 211 -3.78 -2.36 -16.69
N ILE A 212 -4.10 -1.08 -16.48
CA ILE A 212 -4.90 -0.26 -17.41
C ILE A 212 -4.17 0.98 -17.94
N PHE A 213 -2.99 1.29 -17.39
CA PHE A 213 -2.10 2.35 -17.86
C PHE A 213 -0.64 1.97 -17.60
N HIS A 214 0.25 2.25 -18.55
CA HIS A 214 1.69 2.00 -18.45
C HIS A 214 2.51 3.14 -19.05
N GLY A 215 2.59 4.25 -18.32
CA GLY A 215 3.30 5.44 -18.74
C GLY A 215 2.86 6.02 -20.09
N GLY A 216 1.65 5.69 -20.53
CA GLY A 216 1.03 6.15 -21.77
C GLY A 216 1.46 5.39 -23.02
N ALA A 217 2.33 4.38 -22.91
CA ALA A 217 2.83 3.65 -24.07
C ALA A 217 1.81 2.63 -24.58
N GLY A 218 1.15 2.96 -25.71
CA GLY A 218 0.13 2.08 -26.30
C GLY A 218 -1.24 2.15 -25.63
N ASP A 219 -1.41 3.06 -24.67
CA ASP A 219 -2.66 3.29 -23.96
C ASP A 219 -3.63 4.12 -24.79
N ALA A 220 -4.93 3.93 -24.55
CA ALA A 220 -5.97 4.73 -25.22
C ALA A 220 -5.91 6.22 -24.84
N ASP A 221 -5.47 6.50 -23.61
CA ASP A 221 -5.16 7.85 -23.15
C ASP A 221 -3.71 7.89 -22.62
N PRO A 222 -2.76 8.46 -23.39
CA PRO A 222 -1.36 8.51 -22.99
C PRO A 222 -1.09 9.47 -21.81
N ASP A 223 -2.09 10.26 -21.42
CA ASP A 223 -1.96 11.31 -20.41
C ASP A 223 -2.80 11.01 -19.16
N MET A 224 -3.17 9.76 -18.92
CA MET A 224 -4.12 9.42 -17.85
C MET A 224 -3.64 9.82 -16.46
N ALA A 225 -2.37 9.56 -16.16
CA ALA A 225 -1.74 9.91 -14.88
C ALA A 225 -0.27 10.31 -15.04
N TRP A 226 0.17 11.18 -14.14
CA TRP A 226 1.49 11.80 -14.12
C TRP A 226 2.04 11.84 -12.71
N VAL A 227 3.36 11.87 -12.58
CA VAL A 227 4.06 12.06 -11.31
C VAL A 227 5.20 13.06 -11.46
N ARG A 228 5.52 13.75 -10.37
CA ARG A 228 6.76 14.53 -10.22
C ARG A 228 7.19 14.57 -8.75
N MET A 229 8.46 14.88 -8.52
CA MET A 229 9.02 15.12 -7.18
C MET A 229 9.26 16.61 -6.92
N ASN A 230 9.36 16.99 -5.64
CA ASN A 230 9.71 18.32 -5.17
C ASN A 230 8.81 19.42 -5.76
N ALA A 231 7.49 19.18 -5.76
CA ALA A 231 6.49 20.10 -6.31
C ALA A 231 6.19 21.30 -5.38
N GLY A 232 6.97 21.48 -4.32
CA GLY A 232 6.87 22.58 -3.36
C GLY A 232 7.25 22.13 -1.94
N ALA A 233 7.17 23.05 -0.98
CA ALA A 233 7.52 22.78 0.43
C ALA A 233 6.60 21.75 1.12
N ASP A 234 5.42 21.50 0.54
CA ASP A 234 4.42 20.57 1.05
C ASP A 234 4.21 19.35 0.14
N ALA A 235 5.11 19.11 -0.82
CA ALA A 235 4.96 18.03 -1.80
C ALA A 235 6.32 17.45 -2.20
N THR A 236 6.79 16.46 -1.43
CA THR A 236 7.97 15.67 -1.81
C THR A 236 7.68 14.87 -3.08
N LEU A 237 6.47 14.36 -3.21
CA LEU A 237 5.94 13.78 -4.45
C LEU A 237 4.55 14.33 -4.76
N GLN A 238 4.22 14.44 -6.04
CA GLN A 238 2.89 14.86 -6.48
C GLN A 238 2.42 14.01 -7.67
N PHE A 239 1.25 13.41 -7.52
CA PHE A 239 0.51 12.76 -8.60
C PHE A 239 -0.47 13.74 -9.23
N ALA A 240 -0.75 13.55 -10.52
CA ALA A 240 -1.93 14.11 -11.16
C ALA A 240 -2.63 13.05 -12.00
N PHE A 241 -3.96 12.98 -11.93
CA PHE A 241 -4.74 12.05 -12.74
C PHE A 241 -6.04 12.68 -13.24
N LYS A 242 -6.51 12.23 -14.40
CA LYS A 242 -7.66 12.84 -15.07
C LYS A 242 -8.96 12.56 -14.33
N LYS A 243 -9.79 13.61 -14.21
CA LYS A 243 -11.16 13.50 -13.71
C LYS A 243 -12.07 12.69 -14.64
N SER A 244 -11.85 12.80 -15.95
CA SER A 244 -12.63 12.07 -16.95
C SER A 244 -12.50 10.55 -16.84
N TRP A 245 -11.43 10.08 -16.19
CA TRP A 245 -11.21 8.67 -15.91
C TRP A 245 -11.72 8.27 -14.51
N SER A 246 -11.27 9.00 -13.48
CA SER A 246 -11.55 8.67 -12.07
C SER A 246 -12.96 8.99 -11.59
N GLY A 247 -13.72 9.80 -12.33
CA GLY A 247 -14.99 10.35 -11.85
C GLY A 247 -14.77 11.50 -10.88
N THR A 248 -15.73 11.73 -9.98
CA THR A 248 -15.69 12.87 -9.04
C THR A 248 -16.04 12.50 -7.60
N VAL A 249 -16.29 11.22 -7.33
CA VAL A 249 -16.68 10.70 -6.02
C VAL A 249 -15.89 9.42 -5.78
N PHE A 250 -15.12 9.41 -4.69
CA PHE A 250 -14.29 8.27 -4.29
C PHE A 250 -13.77 8.48 -2.86
N MET A 251 -13.32 7.40 -2.23
CA MET A 251 -12.43 7.41 -1.08
C MET A 251 -10.99 7.33 -1.57
N LEU A 252 -10.08 8.03 -0.90
CA LEU A 252 -8.67 8.13 -1.30
C LEU A 252 -7.73 7.84 -0.15
N GLY A 253 -6.78 6.94 -0.36
CA GLY A 253 -5.62 6.71 0.52
C GLY A 253 -4.30 6.88 -0.23
N VAL A 254 -3.21 7.11 0.49
CA VAL A 254 -1.87 7.08 -0.09
C VAL A 254 -0.97 6.13 0.67
N LEU A 255 0.07 5.64 -0.01
CA LEU A 255 1.08 4.80 0.61
C LEU A 255 2.49 5.08 0.08
N SER A 256 3.48 4.70 0.88
CA SER A 256 4.88 4.57 0.51
C SER A 256 5.30 3.11 0.78
N ASP A 257 6.07 2.52 -0.14
CA ASP A 257 6.44 1.11 -0.03
C ASP A 257 7.82 0.85 -0.65
N ALA A 258 8.77 0.45 0.19
CA ALA A 258 10.07 -0.08 -0.23
C ALA A 258 10.24 -1.56 0.09
N GLY A 259 9.27 -2.16 0.78
CA GLY A 259 9.24 -3.56 1.17
C GLY A 259 8.75 -4.44 0.02
N LEU A 260 7.45 -4.71 -0.02
CA LEU A 260 6.84 -5.69 -0.92
C LEU A 260 6.74 -5.16 -2.36
N LYS A 261 6.33 -3.91 -2.52
CA LYS A 261 6.15 -3.23 -3.82
C LYS A 261 5.21 -3.96 -4.77
N ASP A 262 4.34 -4.80 -4.21
CA ASP A 262 3.48 -5.73 -4.92
C ASP A 262 2.03 -5.30 -4.75
N VAL A 263 1.46 -4.73 -5.81
CA VAL A 263 0.07 -4.25 -5.85
C VAL A 263 -0.93 -5.39 -5.89
N THR A 264 -0.52 -6.59 -6.30
CA THR A 264 -1.40 -7.78 -6.26
C THR A 264 -1.69 -8.23 -4.82
N LYS A 265 -1.06 -7.58 -3.84
CA LYS A 265 -1.09 -7.94 -2.43
C LYS A 265 -1.41 -6.78 -1.48
N LEU A 266 -1.74 -5.60 -2.01
CA LEU A 266 -1.63 -4.31 -1.30
C LEU A 266 -2.37 -4.22 0.05
N ASP A 267 -3.51 -4.88 0.22
CA ASP A 267 -4.08 -5.11 1.55
C ASP A 267 -3.21 -6.13 2.32
N TYR A 268 -2.01 -5.70 2.71
CA TYR A 268 -0.95 -6.58 3.22
C TYR A 268 -1.34 -7.30 4.51
N VAL A 269 -2.27 -6.73 5.27
CA VAL A 269 -2.84 -7.34 6.48
C VAL A 269 -3.52 -8.67 6.21
N ASP A 270 -3.93 -8.93 4.97
CA ASP A 270 -4.61 -10.16 4.57
C ASP A 270 -3.65 -11.21 4.02
N ARG A 271 -2.40 -10.82 3.75
CA ARG A 271 -1.38 -11.72 3.21
C ARG A 271 -0.55 -12.36 4.31
N PHE A 272 -0.34 -11.63 5.40
CA PHE A 272 0.47 -12.05 6.52
C PHE A 272 -0.39 -12.08 7.79
N THR A 273 -0.11 -13.00 8.69
CA THR A 273 -0.54 -12.85 10.09
C THR A 273 0.33 -11.79 10.76
N GLU A 274 -0.14 -11.14 11.84
CA GLU A 274 0.68 -10.16 12.59
C GLU A 274 2.02 -10.77 13.05
N GLU A 275 2.02 -12.07 13.38
CA GLU A 275 3.24 -12.81 13.73
C GLU A 275 4.27 -12.87 12.60
N GLN A 276 3.81 -13.02 11.36
CA GLN A 276 4.65 -13.03 10.16
C GLN A 276 5.06 -11.62 9.73
N ALA A 277 4.16 -10.65 9.88
CA ALA A 277 4.37 -9.25 9.53
C ALA A 277 5.35 -8.56 10.49
N GLY A 278 5.29 -8.90 11.78
CA GLY A 278 6.00 -8.21 12.85
C GLY A 278 5.31 -6.90 13.25
N SER A 279 5.85 -6.24 14.27
CA SER A 279 5.32 -4.98 14.81
C SER A 279 6.43 -3.94 15.02
N PRO A 280 6.18 -2.64 14.73
CA PRO A 280 7.13 -1.57 15.03
C PRO A 280 7.03 -1.08 16.48
N ILE A 281 6.10 -1.63 17.29
CA ILE A 281 5.86 -1.22 18.67
C ILE A 281 6.63 -2.15 19.61
N LYS A 282 7.66 -1.60 20.28
CA LYS A 282 8.62 -2.34 21.11
C LYS A 282 8.00 -3.25 22.19
N ASP A 283 6.88 -2.83 22.77
CA ASP A 283 6.19 -3.57 23.84
C ASP A 283 5.16 -4.59 23.32
N LYS A 284 5.03 -4.77 22.00
CA LYS A 284 4.15 -5.79 21.41
C LYS A 284 4.89 -7.13 21.27
N LYS A 285 4.12 -8.21 21.39
CA LYS A 285 4.59 -9.61 21.29
C LYS A 285 5.41 -9.88 20.02
N TYR A 286 5.05 -9.23 18.91
CA TYR A 286 5.61 -9.52 17.58
C TYR A 286 6.66 -8.53 17.10
N TYR A 287 7.22 -7.70 17.99
CA TYR A 287 8.36 -6.85 17.66
C TYR A 287 9.64 -7.68 17.40
N PRO A 288 10.54 -7.30 16.46
CA PRO A 288 10.44 -6.16 15.53
C PRO A 288 9.64 -6.50 14.25
N LEU A 289 9.66 -5.59 13.27
CA LEU A 289 9.14 -5.82 11.93
C LEU A 289 9.80 -7.04 11.25
N LYS A 290 9.03 -7.75 10.42
CA LYS A 290 9.44 -8.98 9.74
C LYS A 290 9.07 -8.93 8.26
N ALA A 291 8.08 -9.67 7.79
CA ALA A 291 7.72 -9.74 6.37
C ALA A 291 7.11 -8.44 5.84
N LEU A 292 6.49 -7.66 6.73
CA LEU A 292 5.87 -6.39 6.39
C LEU A 292 6.61 -5.24 7.09
N PHE A 293 7.63 -4.75 6.41
CA PHE A 293 8.51 -3.66 6.82
C PHE A 293 8.61 -2.64 5.69
N ALA A 294 9.16 -1.46 5.98
CA ALA A 294 9.39 -0.40 5.00
C ALA A 294 8.13 -0.03 4.19
N VAL A 295 7.02 0.15 4.90
CA VAL A 295 5.73 0.54 4.35
C VAL A 295 5.07 1.56 5.27
N ASP A 296 4.38 2.53 4.70
CA ASP A 296 3.62 3.52 5.43
C ASP A 296 2.36 3.88 4.65
N ASN A 297 1.24 4.10 5.35
CA ASN A 297 0.00 4.51 4.68
C ASN A 297 -0.90 5.38 5.53
N THR A 298 -1.56 6.31 4.84
CA THR A 298 -2.60 7.12 5.47
C THR A 298 -3.88 6.32 5.63
N CYS A 299 -4.74 6.76 6.54
CA CYS A 299 -6.17 6.47 6.43
C CYS A 299 -6.76 7.05 5.14
N GLN A 300 -7.99 6.66 4.80
CA GLN A 300 -8.68 7.16 3.62
C GLN A 300 -9.55 8.39 3.91
N GLU A 301 -9.67 9.29 2.94
CA GLU A 301 -10.52 10.48 3.01
C GLU A 301 -11.57 10.48 1.90
N ALA A 302 -12.76 10.98 2.23
CA ALA A 302 -13.88 11.05 1.29
C ALA A 302 -13.74 12.27 0.37
N PHE A 303 -13.88 12.06 -0.94
CA PHE A 303 -13.86 13.11 -1.94
C PHE A 303 -15.17 13.14 -2.73
N GLY A 304 -15.74 14.34 -2.91
CA GLY A 304 -16.98 14.53 -3.68
C GLY A 304 -18.28 14.14 -2.95
N PHE A 305 -18.19 13.65 -1.72
CA PHE A 305 -19.36 13.36 -0.88
C PHE A 305 -19.09 13.65 0.60
N LYS A 306 -20.15 13.64 1.41
CA LYS A 306 -20.05 13.75 2.86
C LYS A 306 -20.14 12.35 3.47
N PRO A 307 -19.07 11.83 4.09
CA PRO A 307 -19.09 10.49 4.67
C PRO A 307 -20.00 10.45 5.89
N THR A 308 -20.64 9.31 6.08
CA THR A 308 -21.50 8.96 7.22
C THR A 308 -20.69 8.68 8.48
N GLY A 309 -19.41 8.31 8.32
CA GLY A 309 -18.52 7.86 9.39
C GLY A 309 -18.48 6.34 9.55
N TYR A 310 -19.17 5.59 8.67
CA TYR A 310 -19.17 4.12 8.64
C TYR A 310 -18.43 3.56 7.43
N GLU A 311 -17.92 4.41 6.56
CA GLU A 311 -17.07 4.03 5.45
C GLU A 311 -15.79 3.37 6.00
N PRO A 312 -15.42 2.16 5.54
CA PRO A 312 -14.21 1.49 5.98
C PRO A 312 -12.96 2.33 5.71
N LYS A 313 -11.90 2.13 6.51
CA LYS A 313 -10.60 2.80 6.39
C LYS A 313 -10.63 4.35 6.51
N LEU A 314 -11.80 4.96 6.74
CA LEU A 314 -11.96 6.41 6.85
C LEU A 314 -11.10 6.98 7.99
N CYS A 315 -10.50 8.14 7.73
CA CYS A 315 -9.74 8.88 8.73
C CYS A 315 -10.58 9.18 9.98
N PRO A 316 -10.03 8.93 11.19
CA PRO A 316 -10.71 9.31 12.43
C PRO A 316 -10.97 10.82 12.43
N LYS A 317 -12.23 11.20 12.60
CA LYS A 317 -12.56 12.61 12.79
C LYS A 317 -12.24 13.00 14.23
N GLU A 318 -11.51 14.09 14.40
CA GLU A 318 -11.46 14.73 15.71
C GLU A 318 -12.90 15.09 16.11
N LEU A 319 -13.41 14.44 17.16
CA LEU A 319 -14.64 14.91 17.78
C LEU A 319 -14.40 16.34 18.26
N PRO A 320 -15.29 17.30 17.98
CA PRO A 320 -15.12 18.65 18.47
C PRO A 320 -14.90 18.56 19.98
N SER A 321 -13.75 19.04 20.44
CA SER A 321 -13.44 18.97 21.87
C SER A 321 -14.60 19.63 22.59
N THR A 322 -15.23 18.88 23.50
CA THR A 322 -16.14 19.50 24.45
C THR A 322 -15.28 20.48 25.22
N LYS A 323 -15.26 21.75 24.81
CA LYS A 323 -14.66 22.82 25.60
C LYS A 323 -15.24 22.61 27.00
N LYS A 324 -14.40 22.21 27.95
CA LYS A 324 -14.78 22.25 29.37
C LYS A 324 -15.33 23.65 29.56
N ALA A 325 -16.59 23.74 29.97
CA ALA A 325 -17.17 25.02 30.35
C ALA A 325 -16.15 25.70 31.28
N PRO A 326 -15.89 27.01 31.11
CA PRO A 326 -15.05 27.74 32.03
C PRO A 326 -15.48 27.39 33.45
N PRO A 327 -14.55 27.12 34.39
CA PRO A 327 -14.93 26.89 35.77
C PRO A 327 -15.87 28.02 36.18
N GLY A 328 -17.08 27.63 36.59
CA GLY A 328 -18.08 28.59 37.05
C GLY A 328 -17.49 29.49 38.13
N PRO A 329 -17.96 30.74 38.27
CA PRO A 329 -17.41 31.66 39.24
C PRO A 329 -17.38 30.98 40.62
N THR A 330 -16.18 30.89 41.20
CA THR A 330 -15.98 30.41 42.56
C THR A 330 -16.92 31.20 43.48
N PRO A 331 -17.80 30.55 44.26
CA PRO A 331 -18.69 31.27 45.16
C PRO A 331 -17.83 32.11 46.11
N THR A 332 -18.01 33.43 46.06
CA THR A 332 -17.34 34.36 46.96
C THR A 332 -17.67 33.96 48.41
N PRO A 333 -16.67 33.73 49.28
CA PRO A 333 -16.93 33.46 50.68
C PRO A 333 -17.73 34.61 51.27
N THR A 334 -18.95 34.33 51.71
CA THR A 334 -19.77 35.29 52.43
C THR A 334 -19.08 35.52 53.77
N LEU A 335 -18.52 36.72 53.97
CA LEU A 335 -17.93 37.12 55.25
C LEU A 335 -19.05 37.15 56.30
N ILE A 336 -19.03 36.19 57.22
CA ILE A 336 -19.86 36.21 58.42
C ILE A 336 -19.28 37.30 59.34
N PRO A 337 -20.04 38.36 59.69
CA PRO A 337 -19.55 39.35 60.64
C PRO A 337 -19.41 38.72 62.04
N PRO A 338 -18.38 39.11 62.82
CA PRO A 338 -18.14 38.52 64.12
C PRO A 338 -19.27 38.81 65.11
N PRO A 339 -19.59 37.86 66.00
CA PRO A 339 -20.62 38.03 67.02
C PRO A 339 -20.20 39.10 68.02
N ARG A 340 -21.18 39.89 68.48
CA ARG A 340 -21.02 41.03 69.38
C ARG A 340 -21.11 40.62 70.84
#